data_AF-A0A846C9I9-F1
#
_entry.id   AF-A0A846C9I9-F1
#
_cell.length_a   1.000
_cell.length_b   1.000
_cell.length_c   1.000
_cell.angle_alpha   90.00
_cell.angle_beta   90.00
_cell.angle_gamma   90.00
#
_symmetry.space_group_name_H-M   'P 1'
#
loop_
_entity.id
_entity.type
_entity.pdbx_description
1 polymer ?
#
loop_
_entity_poly.entity_id
_entity_poly.type
_entity_poly.pdbx_seq_one_letter_code
_entity_poly.pdbx_strand_id
1 'polypeptide(L)' 'GQPCIRNLRLTVRRVIELLATYSNREELYQEFPELEDEDIQQVLIYASTR' A
#
# COMPACT_ATOMS: atom_id res chain seq x y z
N GLY A 1 -12.97 4.82 -11.39
CA GLY A 1 -11.51 4.59 -11.19
C GLY A 1 -11.29 3.93 -9.85
N GLN A 2 -10.17 3.22 -9.66
CA GLN A 2 -9.79 2.72 -8.35
C GLN A 2 -9.11 3.83 -7.53
N PRO A 3 -9.28 3.88 -6.20
CA PRO A 3 -8.50 4.78 -5.35
C PRO A 3 -7.01 4.45 -5.45
N CYS A 4 -6.20 5.49 -5.59
CA CYS A 4 -4.73 5.39 -5.67
C CYS A 4 -4.09 6.12 -4.50
N ILE A 5 -2.92 5.63 -4.08
CA ILE A 5 -2.08 6.35 -3.13
C ILE A 5 -1.62 7.66 -3.78
N ARG A 6 -1.56 8.75 -2.99
CA ARG A 6 -1.16 10.06 -3.48
C ARG A 6 0.24 9.99 -4.09
N ASN A 7 0.42 10.60 -5.26
CA ASN A 7 1.69 10.64 -5.99
C ASN A 7 2.23 9.28 -6.46
N LEU A 8 1.56 8.16 -6.13
CA LEU A 8 1.89 6.83 -6.61
C LEU A 8 0.88 6.35 -7.65
N ARG A 9 1.34 5.54 -8.60
CA ARG A 9 0.46 4.80 -9.52
C ARG A 9 -0.03 3.47 -8.92
N LEU A 10 0.04 3.33 -7.60
CA LEU A 10 -0.39 2.15 -6.86
C LEU A 10 -1.83 2.34 -6.37
N THR A 11 -2.69 1.38 -6.68
CA THR A 11 -4.07 1.37 -6.17
C THR A 11 -4.11 0.78 -4.77
N VAL A 12 -5.13 1.15 -3.97
CA VAL A 12 -5.37 0.55 -2.65
C VAL A 12 -5.38 -0.98 -2.72
N ARG A 13 -6.08 -1.53 -3.73
CA ARG A 13 -6.12 -2.98 -3.96
C ARG A 13 -4.72 -3.55 -4.18
N ARG A 14 -3.91 -2.90 -5.02
CA ARG A 14 -2.55 -3.35 -5.30
C ARG A 14 -1.70 -3.34 -4.04
N VAL A 15 -1.85 -2.32 -3.19
CA VAL A 15 -1.09 -2.25 -1.94
C VAL A 15 -1.47 -3.40 -1.02
N ILE A 16 -2.75 -3.70 -0.84
CA ILE A 16 -3.20 -4.87 -0.05
C ILE A 16 -2.58 -6.17 -0.58
N GLU A 17 -2.57 -6.37 -1.91
CA GLU A 17 -1.90 -7.54 -2.52
C GLU A 17 -0.41 -7.59 -2.18
N LEU A 18 0.29 -6.45 -2.23
CA LEU A 18 1.69 -6.35 -1.80
C LEU A 18 1.84 -6.67 -0.31
N LEU A 19 0.97 -6.13 0.57
CA LEU A 19 1.03 -6.42 2.00
C LEU A 19 0.88 -7.92 2.31
N ALA A 20 0.12 -8.65 1.50
CA ALA A 20 -0.07 -10.10 1.63
C ALA A 20 1.06 -10.92 0.98
N THR A 21 1.76 -10.35 -0.01
CA THR A 21 2.86 -11.00 -0.73
C THR A 21 4.18 -10.91 0.05
N TYR A 22 4.50 -9.72 0.55
CA TYR A 22 5.74 -9.48 1.30
C TYR A 22 5.51 -9.76 2.78
N SER A 23 6.15 -10.83 3.26
CA SER A 23 6.14 -11.19 4.68
C SER A 23 7.03 -10.26 5.52
N ASN A 24 8.04 -9.65 4.88
CA ASN A 24 8.94 -8.66 5.48
C ASN A 24 8.64 -7.26 4.92
N ARG A 25 8.50 -6.27 5.82
CA ARG A 25 8.24 -4.87 5.44
C ARG A 25 9.46 -4.19 4.84
N GLU A 26 10.67 -4.55 5.26
CA GLU A 26 11.90 -3.95 4.72
C GLU A 26 12.07 -4.28 3.24
N GLU A 27 11.79 -5.52 2.83
CA GLU A 27 11.82 -5.94 1.42
C GLU A 27 10.79 -5.19 0.58
N LEU A 28 9.59 -4.96 1.13
CA LEU A 28 8.57 -4.14 0.46
C LEU A 28 9.08 -2.73 0.21
N TYR A 29 9.70 -2.09 1.21
CA TYR A 29 10.21 -0.73 1.07
C TYR A 29 11.45 -0.63 0.18
N GLN A 30 12.25 -1.69 0.06
CA GLN A 30 13.34 -1.73 -0.91
C GLN A 30 12.82 -1.71 -2.35
N GLU A 31 11.75 -2.44 -2.65
CA GLU A 31 11.15 -2.45 -4.00
C GLU A 31 10.22 -1.26 -4.28
N PHE A 32 9.59 -0.73 -3.24
CA PHE A 32 8.68 0.41 -3.32
C PHE A 32 9.13 1.52 -2.35
N PRO A 33 10.27 2.20 -2.61
CA PRO A 33 10.86 3.17 -1.70
C PRO A 33 10.04 4.46 -1.54
N GLU A 34 9.10 4.72 -2.44
CA GLU A 34 8.17 5.84 -2.33
C GLU A 34 6.93 5.50 -1.50
N LEU A 35 6.75 4.24 -1.08
CA LEU A 35 5.65 3.83 -0.21
C LEU A 35 6.04 4.13 1.25
N GLU A 36 5.22 4.89 1.94
CA GLU A 36 5.44 5.26 3.34
C GLU A 36 4.53 4.44 4.28
N ASP A 37 4.90 4.34 5.57
CA ASP A 37 4.09 3.66 6.58
C ASP A 37 2.70 4.30 6.71
N GLU A 38 2.62 5.63 6.59
CA GLU A 38 1.37 6.38 6.59
C GLU A 38 0.44 5.94 5.46
N ASP A 39 0.97 5.64 4.28
CA ASP A 39 0.18 5.18 3.14
C ASP A 39 -0.42 3.80 3.42
N ILE A 40 0.35 2.90 4.03
CA ILE A 40 -0.15 1.58 4.46
C ILE A 40 -1.27 1.76 5.48
N GLN A 41 -1.10 2.63 6.47
CA GLN A 41 -2.12 2.90 7.46
C GLN A 41 -3.42 3.43 6.81
N GLN A 42 -3.31 4.38 5.89
CA GLN A 42 -4.47 4.93 5.18
C GLN A 42 -5.16 3.85 4.31
N VAL A 43 -4.39 3.00 3.63
CA VAL A 43 -4.91 1.86 2.86
C VAL A 43 -5.70 0.91 3.75
N LEU A 44 -5.19 0.56 4.92
CA LEU A 44 -5.87 -0.35 5.86
C LEU A 44 -7.15 0.27 6.43
N ILE A 45 -7.12 1.55 6.82
CA ILE A 45 -8.31 2.28 7.28
C ILE A 45 -9.38 2.29 6.18
N TYR A 46 -8.98 2.65 4.95
CA TYR A 46 -9.87 2.65 3.80
C TYR A 46 -10.47 1.26 3.55
N ALA A 47 -9.66 0.20 3.59
CA ALA A 47 -10.10 -1.18 3.35
C ALA A 47 -11.04 -1.70 4.45
N SER A 48 -10.89 -1.22 5.69
CA SER A 48 -11.74 -1.61 6.81
C SER A 48 -13.09 -0.88 6.86
N THR A 49 -13.23 0.23 6.14
CA THR A 49 -14.42 1.10 6.16
C THR A 49 -15.28 0.98 4.91
N ARG A 50 -14.91 0.12 3.95
CA ARG A 50 -15.60 -0.09 2.68
C ARG A 50 -15.90 -1.55 2.39
#